data_AF-A0A4R4SCH7-F1
#
_entry.id   AF-A0A4R4SCH7-F1
#
_cell.length_a   1.000
_cell.length_b   1.000
_cell.length_c   1.000
_cell.angle_alpha   90.00
_cell.angle_beta   90.00
_cell.angle_gamma   90.00
#
_symmetry.space_group_name_H-M   'P 1'
#
loop_
_entity.id
_entity.type
_entity.pdbx_description
1 polymer ?
#
loop_
_entity_poly.entity_id
_entity_poly.type
_entity_poly.pdbx_seq_one_letter_code
_entity_poly.pdbx_strand_id
1 'polypeptide(L)'
;MRPASAVAGLVLAAGVLTACGDAGATITRLTVGTPGPDPYTLMSGTDKTDIKERPKAGGTTTGDSPGLYGGTRREATCDPQKLIEFLQANPDKAGAWAKVHGIPVDDIPRYVSRLTPVVLRTDTLVTNHGYRNGEPTSGPAVLQAGMGVLVNGYGVPAVKCNCGNPLTRPDKKISPDGASYTGRSWPGFEERKVTEIEPRDAKKGTIVTFVLVDPEGTMGFERPRATEGEADGPPAELPATETELTGDSPSPYDSGLPSPGTGSPGTESPGTEPTGTESPGTPSPGTGEDGGDQPASPGVTSQDPGMGGGGDPTGAGTGTGSGTEPGPPMSLPPGEEPAPPVG
;
A
#
# COMPACT_ATOMS: atom_id res chain seq x y z
N MET A 1 -50.55 -58.31 -42.18
CA MET A 1 -50.96 -57.04 -41.54
C MET A 1 -51.01 -57.23 -40.04
N ARG A 2 -49.96 -56.80 -39.33
CA ARG A 2 -49.92 -56.48 -37.88
C ARG A 2 -48.72 -55.54 -37.64
N PRO A 3 -48.78 -54.66 -36.62
CA PRO A 3 -48.35 -53.27 -36.73
C PRO A 3 -46.97 -52.99 -36.15
N ALA A 4 -46.39 -51.86 -36.58
CA ALA A 4 -45.19 -51.25 -36.03
C ALA A 4 -45.45 -50.70 -34.62
N SER A 5 -44.56 -51.03 -33.68
CA SER A 5 -44.45 -50.35 -32.39
C SER A 5 -43.15 -49.57 -32.37
N ALA A 6 -43.25 -48.24 -32.40
CA ALA A 6 -42.13 -47.34 -32.14
C ALA A 6 -42.04 -47.09 -30.63
N VAL A 7 -40.94 -47.48 -30.01
CA VAL A 7 -40.61 -47.15 -28.62
C VAL A 7 -39.72 -45.92 -28.65
N ALA A 8 -40.24 -44.77 -28.24
CA ALA A 8 -39.48 -43.55 -28.03
C ALA A 8 -38.73 -43.66 -26.68
N GLY A 9 -37.42 -43.89 -26.74
CA GLY A 9 -36.54 -43.84 -25.58
C GLY A 9 -36.20 -42.39 -25.23
N LEU A 10 -36.72 -41.91 -24.11
CA LEU A 10 -36.36 -40.62 -23.52
C LEU A 10 -35.01 -40.77 -22.80
N VAL A 11 -33.92 -40.30 -23.43
CA VAL A 11 -32.61 -40.21 -22.77
C VAL A 11 -32.57 -38.93 -21.95
N LEU A 12 -32.75 -39.07 -20.63
CA LEU A 12 -32.47 -38.01 -19.66
C LEU A 12 -30.95 -37.88 -19.51
N ALA A 13 -30.35 -36.92 -20.22
CA ALA A 13 -28.98 -36.50 -19.95
C ALA A 13 -28.95 -35.73 -18.63
N ALA A 14 -28.51 -36.39 -17.56
CA ALA A 14 -28.18 -35.73 -16.31
C ALA A 14 -26.91 -34.89 -16.52
N GLY A 15 -27.09 -33.59 -16.74
CA GLY A 15 -26.01 -32.63 -16.80
C GLY A 15 -25.33 -32.53 -15.44
N VAL A 16 -24.07 -32.93 -15.36
CA VAL A 16 -23.19 -32.60 -14.24
C VAL A 16 -22.95 -31.10 -14.34
N LEU A 17 -23.59 -30.32 -13.46
CA LEU A 17 -23.24 -28.93 -13.23
C LEU A 17 -21.85 -28.91 -12.56
N THR A 18 -20.80 -28.85 -13.37
CA THR A 18 -19.51 -28.35 -12.93
C THR A 18 -19.71 -26.89 -12.57
N ALA A 19 -19.98 -26.63 -11.30
CA ALA A 19 -19.79 -25.31 -10.73
C ALA A 19 -18.31 -24.95 -10.90
N CYS A 20 -17.99 -24.19 -11.94
CA CYS A 20 -16.77 -23.38 -11.96
C CYS A 20 -16.90 -22.40 -10.80
N GLY A 21 -16.45 -22.81 -9.62
CA GLY A 21 -16.12 -21.86 -8.56
C GLY A 21 -15.08 -20.92 -9.14
N ASP A 22 -15.40 -19.64 -9.19
CA ASP A 22 -14.46 -18.58 -9.53
C ASP A 22 -13.28 -18.71 -8.56
N ALA A 23 -12.15 -19.22 -9.06
CA ALA A 23 -10.94 -19.30 -8.26
C ALA A 23 -10.49 -17.87 -8.05
N GLY A 24 -10.83 -17.30 -6.89
CA GLY A 24 -10.50 -15.94 -6.51
C GLY A 24 -9.03 -15.63 -6.84
N ALA A 25 -8.79 -14.43 -7.35
CA ALA A 25 -7.44 -14.04 -7.77
C ALA A 25 -6.44 -14.21 -6.63
N THR A 26 -5.24 -14.71 -6.96
CA THR A 26 -4.15 -14.81 -5.99
C THR A 26 -3.43 -13.47 -5.88
N ILE A 27 -3.46 -12.87 -4.70
CA ILE A 27 -2.87 -11.57 -4.41
C ILE A 27 -1.46 -11.74 -3.84
N THR A 28 -0.48 -11.08 -4.44
CA THR A 28 0.92 -11.17 -3.97
C THR A 28 1.18 -10.18 -2.85
N ARG A 29 1.69 -10.65 -1.71
CA ARG A 29 2.16 -9.78 -0.62
C ARG A 29 3.57 -9.29 -0.89
N LEU A 30 3.76 -7.97 -0.90
CA LEU A 30 5.05 -7.31 -1.08
C LEU A 30 5.41 -6.57 0.19
N THR A 31 6.46 -7.03 0.88
CA THR A 31 6.91 -6.47 2.14
C THR A 31 7.79 -5.24 1.93
N VAL A 32 7.89 -4.39 2.95
CA VAL A 32 8.90 -3.33 3.01
C VAL A 32 10.31 -3.91 2.87
N GLY A 33 11.21 -3.16 2.26
CA GLY A 33 12.60 -3.54 2.00
C GLY A 33 12.78 -4.57 0.89
N THR A 34 11.69 -5.10 0.30
CA THR A 34 11.76 -6.09 -0.78
C THR A 34 11.28 -5.50 -2.11
N PRO A 35 12.14 -5.46 -3.14
CA PRO A 35 11.74 -5.04 -4.49
C PRO A 35 10.61 -5.88 -5.10
N GLY A 36 10.49 -7.14 -4.68
CA GLY A 36 9.52 -8.08 -5.25
C GLY A 36 10.00 -8.67 -6.58
N PRO A 37 9.15 -9.43 -7.28
CA PRO A 37 9.51 -10.03 -8.55
C PRO A 37 9.64 -9.00 -9.66
N ASP A 38 10.49 -9.32 -10.65
CA ASP A 38 10.63 -8.61 -11.93
C ASP A 38 10.79 -7.08 -11.79
N PRO A 39 11.77 -6.58 -11.00
CA PRO A 39 11.95 -5.14 -10.81
C PRO A 39 12.44 -4.45 -12.09
N TYR A 40 11.92 -3.26 -12.37
CA TYR A 40 12.48 -2.39 -13.42
C TYR A 40 13.90 -1.96 -13.07
N THR A 41 14.10 -1.50 -11.84
CA THR A 41 15.38 -1.07 -11.27
C THR A 41 15.43 -1.42 -9.79
N LEU A 42 16.58 -1.25 -9.13
CA LEU A 42 16.72 -1.44 -7.69
C LEU A 42 17.05 -0.10 -7.03
N MET A 43 16.23 0.31 -6.06
CA MET A 43 16.44 1.54 -5.30
C MET A 43 16.35 1.25 -3.81
N SER A 44 17.45 1.51 -3.10
CA SER A 44 17.56 1.28 -1.66
C SER A 44 17.11 2.49 -0.85
N GLY A 45 16.73 2.27 0.42
CA GLY A 45 16.43 3.35 1.37
C GLY A 45 15.09 4.05 1.13
N THR A 46 14.21 3.47 0.32
CA THR A 46 12.93 4.08 -0.07
C THR A 46 11.75 3.70 0.84
N ASP A 47 11.89 2.63 1.60
CA ASP A 47 10.86 2.12 2.53
C ASP A 47 11.21 2.46 3.98
N LYS A 48 10.20 2.41 4.85
CA LYS A 48 10.29 2.59 6.30
C LYS A 48 9.71 1.35 7.00
N THR A 49 10.43 0.77 7.95
CA THR A 49 10.06 -0.49 8.63
C THR A 49 9.23 -0.27 9.89
N ASP A 50 9.33 0.90 10.51
CA ASP A 50 8.78 1.18 11.84
C ASP A 50 7.93 2.45 11.77
N ILE A 51 6.82 2.38 11.02
CA ILE A 51 5.87 3.49 10.92
C ILE A 51 4.67 3.29 11.84
N LYS A 52 4.08 4.40 12.29
CA LYS A 52 2.75 4.43 12.88
C LYS A 52 1.72 4.26 11.77
N GLU A 53 1.20 3.04 11.66
CA GLU A 53 0.07 2.73 10.79
C GLU A 53 -1.12 3.66 11.09
N ARG A 54 -1.87 3.97 10.02
CA ARG A 54 -3.08 4.78 10.11
C ARG A 54 -4.14 3.98 10.88
N PRO A 55 -4.80 4.56 11.89
CA PRO A 55 -5.81 3.82 12.66
C PRO A 55 -7.00 3.36 11.83
N LYS A 56 -7.42 4.18 10.86
CA LYS A 56 -8.44 3.83 9.89
C LYS A 56 -7.83 3.13 8.68
N ALA A 57 -7.70 1.81 8.78
CA ALA A 57 -7.29 0.91 7.71
C ALA A 57 -8.48 0.06 7.20
N GLY A 58 -8.38 -0.44 5.98
CA GLY A 58 -9.38 -1.29 5.34
C GLY A 58 -10.39 -0.54 4.48
N GLY A 59 -11.07 -1.30 3.61
CA GLY A 59 -12.10 -0.78 2.71
C GLY A 59 -11.56 0.21 1.69
N THR A 60 -12.43 1.11 1.23
CA THR A 60 -12.08 2.10 0.21
C THR A 60 -11.86 3.48 0.82
N THR A 61 -10.80 4.16 0.39
CA THR A 61 -10.48 5.56 0.78
C THR A 61 -10.16 6.39 -0.46
N THR A 62 -10.49 7.69 -0.44
CA THR A 62 -10.10 8.62 -1.52
C THR A 62 -8.64 9.07 -1.35
N GLY A 63 -7.92 9.19 -2.46
CA GLY A 63 -6.50 9.55 -2.51
C GLY A 63 -6.15 10.93 -1.96
N ASP A 64 -7.15 11.81 -1.78
CA ASP A 64 -6.99 13.12 -1.13
C ASP A 64 -7.30 13.12 0.37
N SER A 65 -7.50 11.95 0.99
CA SER A 65 -7.79 11.85 2.41
C SER A 65 -6.59 12.29 3.26
N PRO A 66 -6.74 13.27 4.17
CA PRO A 66 -5.66 13.69 5.06
C PRO A 66 -5.11 12.53 5.89
N GLY A 67 -3.79 12.44 6.02
CA GLY A 67 -3.10 11.38 6.77
C GLY A 67 -3.13 10.00 6.13
N LEU A 68 -3.76 9.82 4.95
CA LEU A 68 -3.69 8.55 4.21
C LEU A 68 -2.24 8.12 3.95
N TYR A 69 -1.42 9.10 3.62
CA TYR A 69 -0.01 8.94 3.34
C TYR A 69 0.83 9.56 4.45
N GLY A 70 2.04 9.05 4.59
CA GLY A 70 3.07 9.61 5.44
C GLY A 70 4.26 10.14 4.66
N GLY A 71 5.23 10.65 5.38
CA GLY A 71 6.51 11.08 4.85
C GLY A 71 7.38 11.71 5.91
N THR A 72 8.67 11.87 5.61
CA THR A 72 9.57 12.66 6.45
C THR A 72 9.52 14.11 6.00
N ARG A 73 9.30 15.05 6.92
CA ARG A 73 9.22 16.46 6.57
C ARG A 73 10.58 16.94 6.01
N ARG A 74 10.55 17.69 4.91
CA ARG A 74 11.74 18.20 4.20
C ARG A 74 12.63 17.12 3.58
N GLU A 75 12.08 15.92 3.39
CA GLU A 75 12.81 14.80 2.80
C GLU A 75 11.85 13.88 2.01
N ALA A 76 12.28 13.45 0.84
CA ALA A 76 11.60 12.42 0.07
C ALA A 76 12.28 11.07 0.25
N THR A 77 11.48 10.02 0.37
CA THR A 77 11.97 8.63 0.38
C THR A 77 12.11 8.07 -1.03
N CYS A 78 11.56 8.72 -2.05
CA CYS A 78 11.66 8.32 -3.44
C CYS A 78 12.27 9.44 -4.27
N ASP A 79 13.09 9.07 -5.25
CA ASP A 79 13.78 10.02 -6.14
C ASP A 79 13.22 9.86 -7.57
N PRO A 80 12.28 10.73 -7.99
CA PRO A 80 11.69 10.67 -9.33
C PRO A 80 12.74 10.87 -10.42
N GLN A 81 13.75 11.70 -10.18
CA GLN A 81 14.79 12.02 -11.16
C GLN A 81 15.66 10.80 -11.46
N LYS A 82 16.05 10.02 -10.44
CA LYS A 82 16.76 8.74 -10.65
C LYS A 82 15.94 7.75 -11.47
N LEU A 83 14.63 7.70 -11.30
CA LEU A 83 13.76 6.85 -12.13
C LEU A 83 13.75 7.32 -13.58
N ILE A 84 13.66 8.63 -13.83
CA ILE A 84 13.70 9.22 -15.17
C ILE A 84 15.02 8.87 -15.86
N GLU A 85 16.14 9.13 -15.19
CA GLU A 85 17.48 8.82 -15.71
C GLU A 85 17.65 7.34 -16.03
N PHE A 86 17.14 6.47 -15.14
CA PHE A 86 17.15 5.03 -15.36
C PHE A 86 16.36 4.64 -16.62
N LEU A 87 15.14 5.15 -16.79
CA LEU A 87 14.30 4.81 -17.94
C LEU A 87 14.90 5.36 -19.24
N GLN A 88 15.43 6.58 -19.23
CA GLN A 88 16.12 7.15 -20.40
C GLN A 88 17.35 6.33 -20.81
N ALA A 89 18.09 5.78 -19.86
CA ALA A 89 19.22 4.90 -20.11
C ALA A 89 18.82 3.48 -20.56
N ASN A 90 17.55 3.10 -20.46
CA ASN A 90 17.04 1.75 -20.75
C ASN A 90 15.79 1.80 -21.66
N PRO A 91 15.95 2.03 -22.98
CA PRO A 91 14.83 2.25 -23.90
C PRO A 91 13.76 1.14 -23.91
N ASP A 92 14.16 -0.14 -23.86
CA ASP A 92 13.21 -1.26 -23.86
C ASP A 92 12.32 -1.24 -22.60
N LYS A 93 12.94 -0.96 -21.45
CA LYS A 93 12.23 -0.78 -20.17
C LYS A 93 11.36 0.47 -20.20
N ALA A 94 11.85 1.58 -20.76
CA ALA A 94 11.03 2.78 -20.92
C ALA A 94 9.77 2.52 -21.76
N GLY A 95 9.91 1.76 -22.86
CA GLY A 95 8.78 1.33 -23.70
C GLY A 95 7.74 0.53 -22.91
N ALA A 96 8.17 -0.50 -22.20
CA ALA A 96 7.28 -1.32 -21.38
C ALA A 96 6.63 -0.54 -20.22
N TRP A 97 7.40 0.35 -19.58
CA TRP A 97 6.92 1.19 -18.48
C TRP A 97 5.86 2.19 -18.95
N ALA A 98 6.12 2.88 -20.06
CA ALA A 98 5.19 3.83 -20.66
C ALA A 98 3.89 3.16 -21.14
N LYS A 99 3.99 1.93 -21.66
CA LYS A 99 2.83 1.11 -22.07
C LYS A 99 1.86 0.87 -20.91
N VAL A 100 2.35 0.65 -19.68
CA VAL A 100 1.49 0.45 -18.49
C VAL A 100 0.67 1.71 -18.17
N HIS A 101 1.29 2.89 -18.25
CA HIS A 101 0.61 4.15 -17.99
C HIS A 101 -0.14 4.72 -19.21
N GLY A 102 -0.03 4.09 -20.38
CA GLY A 102 -0.67 4.54 -21.62
C GLY A 102 -0.16 5.89 -22.10
N ILE A 103 1.12 6.19 -21.89
CA ILE A 103 1.76 7.44 -22.30
C ILE A 103 2.80 7.20 -23.40
N PRO A 104 3.13 8.22 -24.22
CA PRO A 104 4.33 8.19 -25.06
C PRO A 104 5.60 8.04 -24.22
N VAL A 105 6.62 7.36 -24.75
CA VAL A 105 7.92 7.20 -24.06
C VAL A 105 8.57 8.56 -23.78
N ASP A 106 8.48 9.50 -24.72
CA ASP A 106 9.02 10.85 -24.58
C ASP A 106 8.31 11.67 -23.48
N ASP A 107 7.11 11.25 -23.05
CA ASP A 107 6.36 11.88 -21.97
C ASP A 107 6.72 11.35 -20.58
N ILE A 108 7.55 10.29 -20.45
CA ILE A 108 7.97 9.72 -19.16
C ILE A 108 8.53 10.80 -18.22
N PRO A 109 9.50 11.64 -18.62
CA PRO A 109 10.08 12.65 -17.71
C PRO A 109 9.00 13.59 -17.17
N ARG A 110 8.13 14.07 -18.07
CA ARG A 110 7.02 14.97 -17.75
C ARG A 110 5.97 14.32 -16.85
N TYR A 111 5.72 13.03 -17.00
CA TYR A 111 4.78 12.28 -16.17
C TYR A 111 5.35 12.05 -14.76
N VAL A 112 6.57 11.50 -14.68
CA VAL A 112 7.23 11.16 -13.40
C VAL A 112 7.51 12.42 -12.57
N SER A 113 7.91 13.53 -13.19
CA SER A 113 8.17 14.80 -12.50
C SER A 113 6.93 15.45 -11.88
N ARG A 114 5.72 14.92 -12.13
CA ARG A 114 4.47 15.38 -11.52
C ARG A 114 3.97 14.47 -10.39
N LEU A 115 4.65 13.35 -10.17
CA LEU A 115 4.31 12.45 -9.07
C LEU A 115 4.89 12.97 -7.76
N THR A 116 4.22 12.66 -6.65
CA THR A 116 4.65 13.11 -5.32
C THR A 116 5.17 11.91 -4.53
N PRO A 117 6.39 11.98 -3.97
CA PRO A 117 6.94 10.91 -3.13
C PRO A 117 6.29 10.90 -1.75
N VAL A 118 5.77 9.73 -1.36
CA VAL A 118 5.10 9.50 -0.06
C VAL A 118 5.38 8.10 0.46
N VAL A 119 5.03 7.86 1.72
CA VAL A 119 5.06 6.54 2.38
C VAL A 119 3.62 6.06 2.62
N LEU A 120 3.33 4.80 2.31
CA LEU A 120 2.02 4.20 2.63
C LEU A 120 1.85 4.06 4.15
N ARG A 121 0.69 4.40 4.69
CA ARG A 121 0.37 4.19 6.12
C ARG A 121 -0.64 3.07 6.37
N THR A 122 -1.08 2.41 5.31
CA THR A 122 -1.97 1.24 5.33
C THR A 122 -1.45 0.20 4.35
N ASP A 123 -1.71 -1.07 4.64
CA ASP A 123 -1.56 -2.13 3.64
C ASP A 123 -2.47 -1.81 2.46
N THR A 124 -1.91 -1.68 1.26
CA THR A 124 -2.61 -1.08 0.11
C THR A 124 -2.70 -2.05 -1.06
N LEU A 125 -3.92 -2.27 -1.56
CA LEU A 125 -4.16 -3.09 -2.75
C LEU A 125 -3.87 -2.29 -4.02
N VAL A 126 -3.04 -2.85 -4.89
CA VAL A 126 -2.66 -2.29 -6.19
C VAL A 126 -2.58 -3.38 -7.25
N THR A 127 -2.49 -3.00 -8.52
CA THR A 127 -1.89 -3.86 -9.54
C THR A 127 -0.44 -3.42 -9.73
N ASN A 128 0.50 -4.33 -9.48
CA ASN A 128 1.93 -4.10 -9.67
C ASN A 128 2.37 -4.67 -11.02
N HIS A 129 3.10 -3.87 -11.78
CA HIS A 129 3.58 -4.27 -13.10
C HIS A 129 5.10 -4.42 -13.10
N GLY A 130 5.61 -5.64 -13.18
CA GLY A 130 7.05 -5.90 -13.30
C GLY A 130 7.53 -5.81 -14.74
N TYR A 131 8.80 -6.13 -14.98
CA TYR A 131 9.38 -6.22 -16.33
C TYR A 131 10.02 -7.59 -16.56
N ARG A 132 9.53 -8.32 -17.55
CA ARG A 132 10.08 -9.64 -17.91
C ARG A 132 10.00 -9.85 -19.42
N ASN A 133 11.11 -10.27 -20.02
CA ASN A 133 11.21 -10.60 -21.44
C ASN A 133 10.73 -9.48 -22.39
N GLY A 134 11.06 -8.21 -22.09
CA GLY A 134 10.69 -7.07 -22.94
C GLY A 134 9.29 -6.50 -22.70
N GLU A 135 8.49 -7.12 -21.84
CA GLU A 135 7.09 -6.76 -21.64
C GLU A 135 6.79 -6.51 -20.15
N PRO A 136 5.78 -5.66 -19.85
CA PRO A 136 5.30 -5.51 -18.50
C PRO A 136 4.56 -6.78 -18.05
N THR A 137 4.89 -7.30 -16.87
CA THR A 137 4.04 -8.27 -16.18
C THR A 137 2.92 -7.51 -15.45
N SER A 138 1.87 -8.21 -15.01
CA SER A 138 0.78 -7.60 -14.24
C SER A 138 0.23 -8.61 -13.24
N GLY A 139 -0.06 -8.14 -12.02
CA GLY A 139 -0.70 -8.96 -11.00
C GLY A 139 -1.20 -8.13 -9.82
N PRO A 140 -2.29 -8.57 -9.16
CA PRO A 140 -2.75 -7.93 -7.94
C PRO A 140 -1.72 -8.13 -6.82
N ALA A 141 -1.48 -7.07 -6.06
CA ALA A 141 -0.53 -7.07 -4.96
C ALA A 141 -1.04 -6.23 -3.79
N VAL A 142 -0.71 -6.67 -2.56
CA VAL A 142 -0.77 -5.82 -1.38
C VAL A 142 0.62 -5.31 -1.07
N LEU A 143 0.76 -3.99 -1.05
CA LEU A 143 1.96 -3.30 -0.58
C LEU A 143 1.83 -3.10 0.93
N GLN A 144 2.80 -3.59 1.69
CA GLN A 144 2.87 -3.36 3.13
C GLN A 144 2.94 -1.87 3.47
N ALA A 145 2.25 -1.46 4.54
CA ALA A 145 2.43 -0.14 5.14
C ALA A 145 3.92 0.15 5.44
N GLY A 146 4.36 1.38 5.20
CA GLY A 146 5.77 1.78 5.28
C GLY A 146 6.49 1.78 3.92
N MET A 147 5.86 1.26 2.87
CA MET A 147 6.46 1.27 1.54
C MET A 147 6.45 2.65 0.89
N GLY A 148 7.59 3.02 0.27
CA GLY A 148 7.71 4.24 -0.52
C GLY A 148 7.02 4.11 -1.86
N VAL A 149 6.16 5.08 -2.20
CA VAL A 149 5.49 5.16 -3.50
C VAL A 149 5.52 6.58 -4.07
N LEU A 150 5.47 6.69 -5.40
CA LEU A 150 5.14 7.94 -6.08
C LEU A 150 3.62 7.96 -6.35
N VAL A 151 2.91 8.98 -5.89
CA VAL A 151 1.46 9.15 -6.11
C VAL A 151 1.18 10.21 -7.17
N ASN A 152 0.14 10.00 -7.97
CA ASN A 152 -0.27 10.95 -9.00
C ASN A 152 -1.07 12.13 -8.42
N GLY A 153 -1.43 13.09 -9.28
CA GLY A 153 -2.20 14.29 -8.90
C GLY A 153 -3.62 14.03 -8.39
N TYR A 154 -4.12 12.78 -8.41
CA TYR A 154 -5.40 12.39 -7.83
C TYR A 154 -5.25 11.51 -6.58
N GLY A 155 -4.01 11.34 -6.12
CA GLY A 155 -3.67 10.60 -4.91
C GLY A 155 -3.74 9.08 -5.09
N VAL A 156 -3.46 8.56 -6.29
CA VAL A 156 -3.36 7.11 -6.51
C VAL A 156 -1.89 6.72 -6.66
N PRO A 157 -1.41 5.63 -6.01
CA PRO A 157 -0.06 5.11 -6.22
C PRO A 157 0.19 4.79 -7.69
N ALA A 158 1.28 5.32 -8.24
CA ALA A 158 1.67 5.19 -9.63
C ALA A 158 3.01 4.48 -9.81
N VAL A 159 3.90 4.51 -8.80
CA VAL A 159 5.19 3.79 -8.85
C VAL A 159 5.54 3.25 -7.47
N LYS A 160 6.03 2.00 -7.41
CA LYS A 160 6.66 1.43 -6.22
C LYS A 160 8.13 1.78 -6.20
N CYS A 161 8.58 2.52 -5.19
CA CYS A 161 9.88 3.20 -5.26
C CYS A 161 11.07 2.24 -5.19
N ASN A 162 11.02 1.17 -4.40
CA ASN A 162 12.18 0.28 -4.27
C ASN A 162 12.49 -0.56 -5.52
N CYS A 163 11.55 -0.65 -6.48
CA CYS A 163 11.72 -1.43 -7.72
C CYS A 163 11.48 -0.64 -9.02
N GLY A 164 10.96 0.60 -8.94
CA GLY A 164 10.58 1.41 -10.10
C GLY A 164 9.39 0.87 -10.90
N ASN A 165 8.71 -0.15 -10.39
CA ASN A 165 7.59 -0.77 -11.08
C ASN A 165 6.41 0.21 -11.17
N PRO A 166 5.81 0.37 -12.35
CA PRO A 166 4.59 1.13 -12.49
C PRO A 166 3.45 0.41 -11.76
N LEU A 167 2.59 1.20 -11.12
CA LEU A 167 1.42 0.75 -10.38
C LEU A 167 0.18 1.27 -11.08
N THR A 168 -0.86 0.44 -11.12
CA THR A 168 -2.21 0.87 -11.48
C THR A 168 -3.18 0.49 -10.38
N ARG A 169 -4.40 1.02 -10.48
CA ARG A 169 -5.50 0.57 -9.63
C ARG A 169 -5.76 -0.93 -9.81
N PRO A 170 -6.18 -1.63 -8.76
CA PRO A 170 -6.64 -3.00 -8.89
C PRO A 170 -7.88 -3.09 -9.79
N ASP A 171 -8.04 -4.23 -10.46
CA ASP A 171 -9.30 -4.56 -11.15
C ASP A 171 -10.42 -4.66 -10.09
N LYS A 172 -11.59 -4.09 -10.38
CA LYS A 172 -12.76 -4.05 -9.48
C LYS A 172 -13.27 -5.44 -9.07
N LYS A 173 -12.90 -6.50 -9.79
CA LYS A 173 -13.23 -7.89 -9.45
C LYS A 173 -12.33 -8.47 -8.36
N ILE A 174 -11.21 -7.82 -8.06
CA ILE A 174 -10.25 -8.25 -7.05
C ILE A 174 -10.71 -7.70 -5.70
N SER A 175 -11.13 -8.61 -4.82
CA SER A 175 -11.39 -8.30 -3.42
C SER A 175 -10.25 -8.83 -2.56
N PRO A 176 -9.75 -8.08 -1.57
CA PRO A 176 -8.80 -8.63 -0.59
C PRO A 176 -9.46 -9.65 0.33
N ASP A 177 -10.75 -9.50 0.64
CA ASP A 177 -11.48 -10.40 1.52
C ASP A 177 -11.69 -11.77 0.86
N GLY A 178 -11.20 -12.84 1.48
CA GLY A 178 -11.37 -14.21 1.01
C GLY A 178 -10.51 -14.57 -0.21
N ALA A 179 -9.56 -13.72 -0.58
CA ALA A 179 -8.59 -14.01 -1.62
C ALA A 179 -7.53 -15.01 -1.17
N SER A 180 -6.89 -15.68 -2.14
CA SER A 180 -5.66 -16.44 -1.85
C SER A 180 -4.46 -15.49 -1.84
N TYR A 181 -3.52 -15.69 -0.92
CA TYR A 181 -2.33 -14.84 -0.80
C TYR A 181 -1.03 -15.63 -0.99
N THR A 182 -0.09 -15.02 -1.71
CA THR A 182 1.29 -15.52 -1.87
C THR A 182 2.31 -14.52 -1.35
N GLY A 183 3.59 -14.90 -1.35
CA GLY A 183 4.64 -14.07 -0.77
C GLY A 183 4.67 -14.10 0.76
N ARG A 184 5.73 -13.50 1.32
CA ARG A 184 5.94 -13.43 2.77
C ARG A 184 4.86 -12.55 3.41
N SER A 185 4.26 -13.03 4.49
CA SER A 185 3.38 -12.21 5.36
C SER A 185 4.21 -11.43 6.38
N TRP A 186 3.63 -10.39 6.96
CA TRP A 186 4.22 -9.61 8.07
C TRP A 186 3.32 -9.64 9.31
N PRO A 187 3.86 -9.32 10.50
CA PRO A 187 3.06 -9.08 11.69
C PRO A 187 2.03 -7.97 11.44
N GLY A 188 0.78 -8.17 11.86
CA GLY A 188 -0.29 -7.18 11.70
C GLY A 188 -1.05 -7.24 10.37
N PHE A 189 -0.58 -8.03 9.39
CA PHE A 189 -1.32 -8.25 8.14
C PHE A 189 -2.70 -8.87 8.41
N GLU A 190 -3.76 -8.21 7.97
CA GLU A 190 -5.13 -8.70 8.03
C GLU A 190 -5.86 -8.30 6.74
N GLU A 191 -6.52 -9.25 6.07
CA GLU A 191 -7.21 -9.02 4.79
C GLU A 191 -8.20 -7.84 4.87
N ARG A 192 -8.99 -7.80 5.95
CA ARG A 192 -9.96 -6.74 6.24
C ARG A 192 -9.35 -5.34 6.44
N LYS A 193 -8.04 -5.25 6.69
CA LYS A 193 -7.31 -3.98 6.86
C LYS A 193 -6.62 -3.51 5.57
N VAL A 194 -6.68 -4.31 4.50
CA VAL A 194 -6.18 -3.91 3.19
C VAL A 194 -7.06 -2.80 2.64
N THR A 195 -6.42 -1.69 2.26
CA THR A 195 -7.07 -0.47 1.78
C THR A 195 -6.99 -0.39 0.26
N GLU A 196 -8.13 -0.14 -0.39
CA GLU A 196 -8.18 0.29 -1.78
C GLU A 196 -8.24 1.82 -1.86
N ILE A 197 -7.41 2.40 -2.72
CA ILE A 197 -7.34 3.85 -2.90
C ILE A 197 -8.01 4.23 -4.23
N GLU A 198 -9.12 4.96 -4.12
CA GLU A 198 -9.81 5.57 -5.25
C GLU A 198 -9.24 6.96 -5.54
N PRO A 199 -9.21 7.42 -6.80
CA PRO A 199 -8.79 8.77 -7.12
C PRO A 199 -9.75 9.79 -6.51
N ARG A 200 -9.23 10.97 -6.17
CA ARG A 200 -10.05 12.14 -5.84
C ARG A 200 -11.06 12.45 -6.96
N ASP A 201 -12.22 12.98 -6.60
CA ASP A 201 -13.20 13.54 -7.54
C ASP A 201 -12.55 14.51 -8.53
N ALA A 202 -12.62 14.17 -9.82
CA ALA A 202 -12.05 14.96 -10.91
C ALA A 202 -12.58 16.40 -10.96
N LYS A 203 -13.80 16.66 -10.48
CA LYS A 203 -14.40 18.01 -10.43
C LYS A 203 -13.66 18.94 -9.48
N LYS A 204 -12.94 18.42 -8.49
CA LYS A 204 -12.09 19.20 -7.58
C LYS A 204 -10.72 19.54 -8.19
N GLY A 205 -10.46 19.05 -9.40
CA GLY A 205 -9.14 19.09 -10.01
C GLY A 205 -8.13 18.25 -9.25
N THR A 206 -6.89 18.33 -9.72
CA THR A 206 -5.77 17.66 -9.09
C THR A 206 -5.51 18.20 -7.67
N ILE A 207 -5.02 17.33 -6.78
CA ILE A 207 -4.49 17.68 -5.47
C ILE A 207 -3.36 18.72 -5.64
N VAL A 208 -3.46 19.81 -4.90
CA VAL A 208 -2.43 20.87 -4.86
C VAL A 208 -1.43 20.59 -3.74
N THR A 209 -1.93 20.09 -2.61
CA THR A 209 -1.15 19.79 -1.41
C THR A 209 -1.67 18.51 -0.78
N PHE A 210 -0.76 17.61 -0.40
CA PHE A 210 -1.04 16.43 0.42
C PHE A 210 -0.86 16.76 1.89
N VAL A 211 -1.79 16.33 2.74
CA VAL A 211 -1.62 16.37 4.20
C VAL A 211 -1.03 15.03 4.63
N LEU A 212 0.27 15.02 4.94
CA LEU A 212 1.04 13.85 5.33
C LEU A 212 1.17 13.77 6.85
N VAL A 213 1.48 12.57 7.34
CA VAL A 213 1.82 12.30 8.74
C VAL A 213 3.25 11.77 8.83
N ASP A 214 4.00 12.19 9.84
CA ASP A 214 5.37 11.70 10.08
C ASP A 214 5.38 10.19 10.41
N PRO A 215 6.52 9.49 10.21
CA PRO A 215 6.62 8.07 10.50
C PRO A 215 6.21 7.70 11.93
N GLU A 216 6.49 8.54 12.90
CA GLU A 216 6.16 8.31 14.32
C GLU A 216 4.67 8.58 14.64
N GLY A 217 3.94 9.22 13.73
CA GLY A 217 2.53 9.59 13.93
C GLY A 217 2.34 10.64 15.03
N THR A 218 3.29 11.56 15.16
CA THR A 218 3.28 12.63 16.17
C THR A 218 2.88 13.99 15.59
N MET A 219 2.99 14.17 14.27
CA MET A 219 2.67 15.42 13.60
C MET A 219 2.15 15.24 12.17
N GLY A 220 1.25 16.14 11.77
CA GLY A 220 0.91 16.34 10.38
C GLY A 220 1.83 17.38 9.72
N PHE A 221 1.90 17.38 8.40
CA PHE A 221 2.47 18.49 7.63
C PHE A 221 1.95 18.47 6.19
N GLU A 222 2.03 19.62 5.53
CA GLU A 222 1.62 19.78 4.14
C GLU A 222 2.80 19.57 3.19
N ARG A 223 2.63 18.72 2.18
CA ARG A 223 3.56 18.57 1.05
C ARG A 223 2.88 19.04 -0.24
N PRO A 224 3.33 20.14 -0.86
CA PRO A 224 2.85 20.52 -2.18
C PRO A 224 3.06 19.38 -3.19
N ARG A 225 2.14 19.21 -4.12
CA ARG A 225 2.27 18.16 -5.15
C ARG A 225 3.55 18.35 -5.95
N ALA A 226 4.19 17.23 -6.28
CA ALA A 226 5.36 17.15 -7.16
C ALA A 226 6.61 17.85 -6.58
N THR A 227 6.69 17.95 -5.26
CA THR A 227 7.88 18.36 -4.54
C THR A 227 8.47 17.18 -3.79
N GLU A 228 9.75 17.28 -3.45
CA GLU A 228 10.51 16.24 -2.75
C GLU A 228 10.71 16.62 -1.26
N GLY A 229 9.94 17.59 -0.78
CA GLY A 229 9.88 18.02 0.60
C GLY A 229 10.47 19.41 0.86
N GLU A 230 11.22 19.98 -0.08
CA GLU A 230 11.85 21.30 0.05
C GLU A 230 10.83 22.42 0.30
N ALA A 231 9.58 22.23 -0.15
CA ALA A 231 8.46 23.13 0.04
C ALA A 231 7.47 22.66 1.11
N ASP A 232 7.83 21.68 1.96
CA ASP A 232 6.96 21.19 3.02
C ASP A 232 6.61 22.31 4.01
N GLY A 233 5.32 22.37 4.38
CA GLY A 233 4.79 23.27 5.40
C GLY A 233 5.41 23.05 6.79
N PRO A 234 5.12 23.92 7.77
CA PRO A 234 5.52 23.69 9.16
C PRO A 234 4.89 22.42 9.74
N PRO A 235 5.42 21.88 10.85
CA PRO A 235 4.68 20.89 11.64
C PRO A 235 3.30 21.41 12.00
N ALA A 236 2.30 20.53 11.92
CA ALA A 236 0.90 20.78 12.24
C ALA A 236 0.37 19.66 13.13
N GLU A 237 -0.80 19.90 13.73
CA GLU A 237 -1.53 18.85 14.45
C GLU A 237 -1.89 17.69 13.51
N LEU A 238 -2.04 16.49 14.07
CA LEU A 238 -2.51 15.35 13.30
C LEU A 238 -3.90 15.64 12.71
N PRO A 239 -4.17 15.22 11.47
CA PRO A 239 -5.48 15.44 10.89
C PRO A 239 -6.55 14.66 11.66
N ALA A 240 -7.78 15.18 11.70
CA ALA A 240 -8.89 14.55 12.43
C ALA A 240 -9.21 13.10 11.98
N THR A 241 -8.76 12.71 10.79
CA THR A 241 -8.81 11.34 10.28
C THR A 241 -7.93 10.34 11.03
N GLU A 242 -7.01 10.82 11.87
CA GLU A 242 -6.15 10.01 12.75
C GLU A 242 -6.78 9.69 14.10
N THR A 243 -7.87 10.36 14.47
CA THR A 243 -8.54 10.05 15.72
C THR A 243 -9.29 8.73 15.55
N GLU A 244 -8.94 7.72 16.35
CA GLU A 244 -9.75 6.51 16.46
C GLU A 244 -11.15 6.93 16.90
N LEU A 245 -12.17 6.62 16.08
CA LEU A 245 -13.53 6.64 16.59
C LEU A 245 -13.65 5.48 17.56
N THR A 246 -13.35 5.72 18.84
CA THR A 246 -13.88 4.93 19.95
C THR A 246 -15.38 5.23 20.06
N GLY A 247 -16.13 4.74 19.07
CA GLY A 247 -17.57 4.93 18.96
C GLY A 247 -18.34 3.74 19.49
N ASP A 248 -18.29 3.51 20.80
CA ASP A 248 -19.48 3.04 21.50
C ASP A 248 -20.30 4.31 21.83
N SER A 249 -20.98 4.83 20.81
CA SER A 249 -21.93 5.91 20.99
C SER A 249 -23.32 5.30 20.81
N PRO A 250 -24.12 5.14 21.88
CA PRO A 250 -25.43 4.57 21.75
C PRO A 250 -26.27 5.53 20.89
N SER A 251 -26.78 5.00 19.78
CA SER A 251 -27.84 5.63 18.99
C SER A 251 -28.93 6.16 19.93
N PRO A 252 -29.48 7.38 19.71
CA PRO A 252 -30.60 7.87 20.49
C PRO A 252 -31.83 7.05 20.10
N TYR A 253 -32.04 5.94 20.80
CA TYR A 253 -33.33 5.28 20.82
C TYR A 253 -34.26 6.17 21.62
N ASP A 254 -35.10 6.88 20.86
CA ASP A 254 -36.38 7.43 21.25
C ASP A 254 -37.07 6.52 22.28
N SER A 255 -37.09 6.98 23.54
CA SER A 255 -37.81 6.33 24.63
C SER A 255 -38.72 7.38 25.25
N GLY A 256 -39.93 7.47 24.70
CA GLY A 256 -41.04 8.15 25.33
C GLY A 256 -41.29 7.59 26.73
N LEU A 257 -41.40 8.49 27.69
CA LEU A 257 -41.83 8.27 29.07
C LEU A 257 -43.22 7.58 29.13
N PRO A 258 -43.53 6.91 30.25
CA PRO A 258 -44.34 7.59 31.25
C PRO A 258 -43.83 7.51 32.70
N SER A 259 -44.47 8.35 33.51
CA SER A 259 -44.11 8.89 34.84
C SER A 259 -44.58 8.00 36.04
N PRO A 260 -44.46 8.42 37.33
CA PRO A 260 -43.84 7.63 38.40
C PRO A 260 -44.79 7.10 39.49
N GLY A 261 -44.30 6.19 40.35
CA GLY A 261 -45.03 5.65 41.51
C GLY A 261 -44.14 5.29 42.70
N THR A 262 -44.07 6.24 43.64
CA THR A 262 -43.94 6.23 45.11
C THR A 262 -43.64 4.92 45.90
N GLY A 263 -42.68 5.01 46.84
CA GLY A 263 -42.52 4.10 47.99
C GLY A 263 -41.24 4.41 48.80
N SER A 264 -41.36 4.66 50.10
CA SER A 264 -40.39 5.33 51.01
C SER A 264 -39.81 4.32 52.09
N PRO A 265 -39.13 4.68 53.22
CA PRO A 265 -37.69 4.43 53.47
C PRO A 265 -37.32 3.75 54.83
N GLY A 266 -36.02 3.63 55.15
CA GLY A 266 -35.43 3.45 56.52
C GLY A 266 -34.27 2.43 56.59
N THR A 267 -33.28 2.43 57.50
CA THR A 267 -32.70 3.37 58.50
C THR A 267 -31.40 2.70 59.07
N GLU A 268 -30.32 3.49 59.30
CA GLU A 268 -29.24 3.42 60.34
C GLU A 268 -28.07 2.38 60.36
N SER A 269 -26.98 2.83 61.02
CA SER A 269 -25.52 2.50 61.05
C SER A 269 -25.09 1.56 62.24
N PRO A 270 -23.82 1.41 62.73
CA PRO A 270 -22.43 1.51 62.18
C PRO A 270 -21.40 0.41 62.71
N GLY A 271 -20.11 0.53 62.34
CA GLY A 271 -18.89 0.00 63.06
C GLY A 271 -17.95 -0.84 62.17
N THR A 272 -16.61 -0.83 62.20
CA THR A 272 -15.55 -0.24 63.05
C THR A 272 -14.20 -0.37 62.28
N GLU A 273 -13.28 0.60 62.44
CA GLU A 273 -11.84 0.57 62.04
C GLU A 273 -10.99 -0.42 62.93
N PRO A 274 -9.63 -0.62 62.83
CA PRO A 274 -8.57 0.24 62.23
C PRO A 274 -7.29 -0.42 61.60
N THR A 275 -6.38 0.47 61.13
CA THR A 275 -4.87 0.43 61.16
C THR A 275 -4.11 -0.60 60.31
N GLY A 276 -2.93 -0.34 59.71
CA GLY A 276 -1.94 0.76 59.64
C GLY A 276 -0.79 0.28 58.71
N THR A 277 -0.13 1.09 57.86
CA THR A 277 0.99 2.04 58.12
C THR A 277 2.35 1.52 57.55
N GLU A 278 2.81 2.20 56.48
CA GLU A 278 4.19 2.69 56.15
C GLU A 278 5.34 1.77 55.64
N SER A 279 5.75 1.97 54.37
CA SER A 279 6.92 2.73 53.81
C SER A 279 8.31 2.72 54.55
N PRO A 280 9.43 3.25 53.95
CA PRO A 280 10.36 2.65 52.98
C PRO A 280 11.85 2.70 53.44
N GLY A 281 12.82 2.17 52.65
CA GLY A 281 14.25 2.49 52.86
C GLY A 281 15.28 1.74 52.00
N THR A 282 16.05 2.48 51.20
CA THR A 282 17.42 2.19 50.67
C THR A 282 18.46 2.76 51.67
N PRO A 283 19.81 2.53 51.63
CA PRO A 283 20.73 2.39 50.47
C PRO A 283 21.93 1.37 50.61
N SER A 284 22.78 1.34 49.56
CA SER A 284 24.11 0.67 49.34
C SER A 284 25.23 1.15 50.32
N PRO A 285 26.52 0.65 50.37
CA PRO A 285 27.41 0.19 49.26
C PRO A 285 28.50 -0.92 49.56
N GLY A 286 29.27 -1.34 48.52
CA GLY A 286 30.73 -1.62 48.61
C GLY A 286 31.31 -2.96 48.07
N THR A 287 32.16 -2.87 47.02
CA THR A 287 33.47 -3.56 46.73
C THR A 287 33.63 -5.10 46.86
N GLY A 288 34.30 -5.87 45.98
CA GLY A 288 35.14 -5.65 44.78
C GLY A 288 35.71 -6.98 44.21
N GLU A 289 36.46 -6.88 43.08
CA GLU A 289 37.47 -7.81 42.47
C GLU A 289 36.96 -9.20 41.97
N ASP A 290 37.39 -9.84 40.86
CA ASP A 290 38.64 -9.88 40.09
C ASP A 290 38.43 -10.58 38.70
N GLY A 291 39.38 -10.40 37.75
CA GLY A 291 39.67 -11.22 36.54
C GLY A 291 38.88 -10.90 35.25
N GLY A 292 39.48 -10.36 34.16
CA GLY A 292 40.45 -10.97 33.23
C GLY A 292 39.69 -11.81 32.17
N ASP A 293 39.61 -11.50 30.87
CA ASP A 293 40.67 -11.29 29.88
C ASP A 293 40.10 -10.72 28.54
N GLN A 294 41.01 -10.18 27.71
CA GLN A 294 40.81 -9.45 26.46
C GLN A 294 40.27 -10.26 25.24
N PRO A 295 39.85 -9.57 24.15
CA PRO A 295 39.23 -10.16 22.97
C PRO A 295 40.25 -10.49 21.86
N ALA A 296 39.90 -11.44 21.00
CA ALA A 296 40.58 -11.66 19.72
C ALA A 296 39.54 -11.71 18.59
N SER A 297 39.60 -10.72 17.70
CA SER A 297 39.15 -10.85 16.30
C SER A 297 40.39 -10.78 15.42
N PRO A 298 40.43 -11.57 14.34
CA PRO A 298 41.17 -11.17 13.15
C PRO A 298 40.25 -11.00 11.94
N GLY A 299 40.45 -9.89 11.20
CA GLY A 299 40.16 -9.82 9.75
C GLY A 299 41.03 -10.85 9.01
N VAL A 300 40.75 -11.29 7.79
CA VAL A 300 40.69 -10.66 6.44
C VAL A 300 40.28 -11.83 5.49
N THR A 301 39.76 -11.70 4.26
CA THR A 301 40.37 -11.21 3.01
C THR A 301 39.38 -11.43 1.86
N SER A 302 39.51 -10.60 0.82
CA SER A 302 39.04 -10.82 -0.55
C SER A 302 39.50 -12.15 -1.15
N GLN A 303 38.67 -12.77 -2.00
CA GLN A 303 39.06 -13.37 -3.30
C GLN A 303 37.85 -13.96 -4.04
N ASP A 304 37.63 -13.47 -5.27
CA ASP A 304 37.00 -14.19 -6.39
C ASP A 304 38.07 -15.09 -7.04
N PRO A 305 37.69 -16.29 -7.51
CA PRO A 305 37.84 -16.54 -8.95
C PRO A 305 36.76 -17.44 -9.59
N GLY A 306 36.14 -16.96 -10.67
CA GLY A 306 36.29 -17.50 -12.04
C GLY A 306 35.56 -18.79 -12.48
N MET A 307 34.69 -18.61 -13.50
CA MET A 307 34.50 -19.36 -14.77
C MET A 307 34.04 -20.85 -14.81
N GLY A 308 33.02 -21.08 -15.66
CA GLY A 308 32.69 -22.34 -16.36
C GLY A 308 31.31 -22.91 -15.99
N GLY A 309 30.38 -23.25 -16.88
CA GLY A 309 30.33 -23.32 -18.33
C GLY A 309 28.96 -23.89 -18.77
N GLY A 310 28.60 -23.62 -20.03
CA GLY A 310 27.72 -24.39 -20.93
C GLY A 310 26.38 -24.97 -20.45
N GLY A 311 25.29 -24.52 -21.07
CA GLY A 311 24.01 -25.23 -21.05
C GLY A 311 22.91 -24.53 -21.84
N ASP A 312 22.94 -24.67 -23.17
CA ASP A 312 21.74 -24.55 -24.03
C ASP A 312 20.78 -25.71 -23.70
N PRO A 313 19.46 -25.49 -23.74
CA PRO A 313 18.77 -25.98 -24.93
C PRO A 313 17.65 -25.06 -25.44
N THR A 314 17.62 -24.97 -26.76
CA THR A 314 16.49 -24.65 -27.63
C THR A 314 15.20 -25.39 -27.26
N GLY A 315 14.10 -24.65 -27.15
CA GLY A 315 12.74 -25.20 -27.06
C GLY A 315 11.71 -24.19 -27.58
N ALA A 316 11.30 -24.37 -28.83
CA ALA A 316 10.26 -23.59 -29.50
C ALA A 316 8.89 -23.80 -28.86
N GLY A 317 8.10 -22.72 -28.78
CA GLY A 317 6.69 -22.76 -28.37
C GLY A 317 5.96 -21.50 -28.83
N THR A 318 5.50 -21.50 -30.08
CA THR A 318 4.59 -20.50 -30.63
C THR A 318 3.22 -20.65 -29.97
N GLY A 319 2.81 -19.65 -29.18
CA GLY A 319 1.47 -19.52 -28.62
C GLY A 319 0.83 -18.21 -29.04
N THR A 320 -0.05 -18.27 -30.03
CA THR A 320 -0.98 -17.19 -30.41
C THR A 320 -1.99 -16.96 -29.29
N GLY A 321 -1.89 -15.82 -28.60
CA GLY A 321 -2.89 -15.34 -27.64
C GLY A 321 -3.69 -14.18 -28.22
N SER A 322 -5.01 -14.37 -28.35
CA SER A 322 -5.98 -13.34 -28.71
C SER A 322 -5.90 -12.15 -27.75
N GLY A 323 -5.74 -10.95 -28.31
CA GLY A 323 -5.79 -9.69 -27.56
C GLY A 323 -7.20 -9.34 -27.13
N THR A 324 -7.36 -9.01 -25.85
CA THR A 324 -8.49 -8.25 -25.34
C THR A 324 -8.16 -6.76 -25.46
N GLU A 325 -9.07 -6.01 -26.05
CA GLU A 325 -8.98 -4.59 -26.37
C GLU A 325 -8.81 -3.71 -25.10
N PRO A 326 -7.83 -2.79 -25.05
CA PRO A 326 -7.75 -1.79 -23.99
C PRO A 326 -8.84 -0.74 -24.15
N GLY A 327 -9.48 -0.35 -23.05
CA GLY A 327 -10.45 0.75 -23.02
C GLY A 327 -9.86 2.10 -23.48
N PRO A 328 -10.72 3.10 -23.76
CA PRO A 328 -10.33 4.32 -24.45
C PRO A 328 -9.31 5.15 -23.65
N PRO A 329 -8.37 5.85 -24.33
CA PRO A 329 -7.35 6.65 -23.68
C PRO A 329 -7.96 7.84 -22.94
N MET A 330 -7.55 8.05 -21.68
CA MET A 330 -7.83 9.28 -20.95
C MET A 330 -7.00 10.42 -21.59
N SER A 331 -7.65 11.24 -22.42
CA SER A 331 -7.03 12.44 -22.99
C SER A 331 -6.69 13.45 -21.89
N LEU A 332 -5.42 13.82 -21.77
CA LEU A 332 -4.98 14.97 -20.97
C LEU A 332 -5.47 16.27 -21.64
N PRO A 333 -5.93 17.28 -20.88
CA PRO A 333 -6.22 18.59 -21.45
C PRO A 333 -4.93 19.27 -21.94
N PRO A 334 -4.99 20.06 -23.02
CA PRO A 334 -3.84 20.82 -23.52
C PRO A 334 -3.36 21.82 -22.46
N GLY A 335 -2.03 21.98 -22.37
CA GLY A 335 -1.41 22.94 -21.47
C GLY A 335 -1.67 24.37 -21.95
N GLU A 336 -2.09 25.24 -21.05
CA GLU A 336 -2.19 26.67 -21.29
C GLU A 336 -0.78 27.28 -21.32
N GLU A 337 -0.45 27.96 -22.42
CA GLU A 337 0.82 28.65 -22.62
C GLU A 337 0.90 29.87 -21.68
N PRO A 338 2.01 30.11 -20.97
CA PRO A 338 2.12 31.26 -20.09
C PRO A 338 2.10 32.57 -20.90
N ALA A 339 1.22 33.48 -20.50
CA ALA A 339 1.14 34.80 -21.11
C ALA A 339 2.48 35.55 -21.02
N PRO A 340 2.87 36.29 -22.08
CA PRO A 340 4.12 37.03 -22.07
C PRO A 340 4.09 38.16 -21.03
N PRO A 341 5.26 38.53 -20.47
CA PRO A 341 5.34 39.60 -19.49
C PRO A 341 4.91 40.94 -20.13
N VAL A 342 4.00 41.63 -19.45
CA VAL A 342 3.63 43.01 -19.76
C VAL A 342 4.83 43.89 -19.41
N GLY A 343 5.35 44.62 -20.41
CA GLY A 343 6.44 45.59 -20.26
C GLY A 343 6.02 46.87 -19.54
#